data_AF-A0A1F7HGK8-F1
#
_entry.id   AF-A0A1F7HGK8-F1
#
_cell.length_a   1.000
_cell.length_b   1.000
_cell.length_c   1.000
_cell.angle_alpha   90.00
_cell.angle_beta   90.00
_cell.angle_gamma   90.00
#
_symmetry.space_group_name_H-M   'P 1'
#
loop_
_entity.id
_entity.type
_entity.pdbx_description
1 polymer ?
#
loop_
_entity_poly.entity_id
_entity_poly.type
_entity_poly.pdbx_seq_one_letter_code
_entity_poly.pdbx_strand_id
1 'polypeptide(L)'
;MMSGKQKLYFLLDKIDDARAIAPSGRPIVLHGANDLNNRFTQIELAQLLAKLQTDENVLRVLKIPYEVLGDEFLDPYADLDNGGYYIEILPTFNTYFLKIQQEPEYQEFTGKKPASQSQTSKSIFGSSLFDPRFANELEIQRLYKELAEVDKQIKIRREALAKAQSSINDNPLYSEATRVGHLAKLEQQAQTDIGNFIKQKETYLTELSLRKSDTQTSESSQVHSDPQKQKANTSYDPQKGVLDIEGKKVKFKKESFRAKLLELLLKDDKSRKKEWSCDEVIETIEGITDLDLIKDKQKKFYPACDGLSKFVAQKLSINDLLIFNKSTVQINSKYL
;
A
#
# COMPACT_ATOMS: atom_id res chain seq x y z
N MET A 1 -1.37 9.66 -42.70
CA MET A 1 -1.47 8.50 -41.78
C MET A 1 -0.34 8.64 -40.77
N MET A 2 -0.59 8.46 -39.47
CA MET A 2 0.47 8.61 -38.46
C MET A 2 1.41 7.40 -38.46
N SER A 3 2.71 7.65 -38.35
CA SER A 3 3.70 6.58 -38.11
C SER A 3 3.53 5.97 -36.71
N GLY A 4 4.14 4.80 -36.47
CA GLY A 4 4.10 4.15 -35.15
C GLY A 4 4.63 5.05 -34.02
N LYS A 5 5.70 5.82 -34.27
CA LYS A 5 6.23 6.81 -33.32
C LYS A 5 5.23 7.96 -33.10
N GLN A 6 4.65 8.51 -34.16
CA GLN A 6 3.65 9.59 -34.04
C GLN A 6 2.40 9.15 -33.27
N LYS A 7 1.98 7.89 -33.44
CA LYS A 7 0.90 7.28 -32.67
C LYS A 7 1.25 7.21 -31.17
N LEU A 8 2.47 6.80 -30.83
CA LEU A 8 2.96 6.83 -29.45
C LEU A 8 2.97 8.25 -28.87
N TYR A 9 3.49 9.23 -29.60
CA TYR A 9 3.52 10.63 -29.15
C TYR A 9 2.12 11.17 -28.89
N PHE A 10 1.18 10.93 -29.81
CA PHE A 10 -0.21 11.31 -29.64
C PHE A 10 -0.85 10.65 -28.41
N LEU A 11 -0.59 9.36 -28.19
CA LEU A 11 -1.11 8.63 -27.03
C LEU A 11 -0.58 9.20 -25.71
N LEU A 12 0.72 9.50 -25.64
CA LEU A 12 1.33 10.07 -24.43
C LEU A 12 0.78 11.47 -24.09
N ASP A 13 0.59 12.33 -25.08
CA ASP A 13 -0.07 13.63 -24.89
C ASP A 13 -1.50 13.45 -24.35
N LYS A 14 -2.25 12.46 -24.87
CA LYS A 14 -3.60 12.17 -24.39
C LYS A 14 -3.65 11.60 -22.98
N ILE A 15 -2.67 10.79 -22.60
CA ILE A 15 -2.53 10.32 -21.22
C ILE A 15 -2.23 11.50 -20.29
N ASP A 16 -1.36 12.42 -20.69
CA ASP A 16 -1.02 13.60 -19.89
C ASP A 16 -2.21 14.57 -19.75
N ASP A 17 -2.93 14.83 -20.84
CA ASP A 17 -4.18 15.62 -20.84
C ASP A 17 -5.21 15.00 -19.88
N ALA A 18 -5.46 13.69 -19.99
CA ALA A 18 -6.42 12.97 -19.14
C ALA A 18 -5.99 12.97 -17.66
N ARG A 19 -4.68 12.88 -17.40
CA ARG A 19 -4.12 12.95 -16.04
C ARG A 19 -4.37 14.32 -15.41
N ALA A 20 -4.24 15.41 -16.17
CA ALA A 20 -4.38 16.76 -15.65
C ALA A 20 -5.79 17.05 -15.10
N ILE A 21 -6.81 16.35 -15.62
CA ILE A 21 -8.21 16.52 -15.21
C ILE A 21 -8.69 15.42 -14.24
N ALA A 22 -7.95 14.33 -14.09
CA ALA A 22 -8.33 13.23 -13.22
C ALA A 22 -8.06 13.56 -11.73
N PRO A 23 -8.98 13.20 -10.81
CA PRO A 23 -8.73 13.34 -9.37
C PRO A 23 -7.48 12.57 -8.95
N SER A 24 -6.65 13.17 -8.09
CA SER A 24 -5.42 12.54 -7.60
C SER A 24 -5.66 11.14 -7.03
N GLY A 25 -4.84 10.18 -7.46
CA GLY A 25 -4.93 8.79 -7.01
C GLY A 25 -6.02 7.96 -7.68
N ARG A 26 -6.75 8.49 -8.68
CA ARG A 26 -7.70 7.70 -9.48
C ARG A 26 -7.10 7.29 -10.84
N PRO A 27 -7.47 6.11 -11.36
CA PRO A 27 -7.14 5.74 -12.73
C PRO A 27 -7.75 6.73 -13.73
N ILE A 28 -7.06 6.95 -14.85
CA ILE A 28 -7.64 7.63 -15.99
C ILE A 28 -8.46 6.64 -16.82
N VAL A 29 -9.44 7.16 -17.56
CA VAL A 29 -10.21 6.39 -18.54
C VAL A 29 -9.87 6.95 -19.92
N LEU A 30 -9.46 6.08 -20.85
CA LEU A 30 -9.21 6.45 -22.24
C LEU A 30 -10.15 5.67 -23.16
N HIS A 31 -10.97 6.40 -23.90
CA HIS A 31 -11.88 5.87 -24.88
C HIS A 31 -11.26 5.96 -26.29
N GLY A 32 -11.20 4.82 -26.99
CA GLY A 32 -10.61 4.75 -28.34
C GLY A 32 -11.28 5.71 -29.34
N ALA A 33 -12.62 5.73 -29.34
CA ALA A 33 -13.39 6.63 -30.17
C ALA A 33 -13.35 8.10 -29.72
N ASN A 34 -13.67 8.38 -28.45
CA ASN A 34 -13.89 9.76 -28.00
C ASN A 34 -12.58 10.51 -27.72
N ASP A 35 -11.66 9.92 -26.95
CA ASP A 35 -10.45 10.62 -26.51
C ASP A 35 -9.34 10.55 -27.56
N LEU A 36 -9.28 9.43 -28.28
CA LEU A 36 -8.24 9.15 -29.27
C LEU A 36 -8.70 9.40 -30.72
N ASN A 37 -9.94 9.90 -30.92
CA ASN A 37 -10.50 10.27 -32.22
C ASN A 37 -10.39 9.16 -33.28
N ASN A 38 -10.55 7.88 -32.89
CA ASN A 38 -10.38 6.72 -33.77
C ASN A 38 -9.05 6.69 -34.53
N ARG A 39 -7.98 7.27 -33.97
CA ARG A 39 -6.64 7.28 -34.60
C ARG A 39 -5.87 5.95 -34.45
N PHE A 40 -6.42 5.03 -33.67
CA PHE A 40 -5.87 3.71 -33.41
C PHE A 40 -6.92 2.67 -33.74
N THR A 41 -6.50 1.56 -34.35
CA THR A 41 -7.31 0.33 -34.25
C THR A 41 -7.25 -0.20 -32.81
N GLN A 42 -8.22 -1.01 -32.41
CA GLN A 42 -8.23 -1.62 -31.08
C GLN A 42 -6.94 -2.43 -30.80
N ILE A 43 -6.47 -3.18 -31.80
CA ILE A 43 -5.24 -3.98 -31.71
C ILE A 43 -4.01 -3.08 -31.53
N GLU A 44 -3.91 -2.01 -32.31
CA GLU A 44 -2.78 -1.08 -32.22
C GLU A 44 -2.72 -0.39 -30.86
N LEU A 45 -3.88 0.05 -30.34
CA LEU A 45 -3.96 0.66 -29.02
C LEU A 45 -3.57 -0.32 -27.92
N ALA A 46 -4.07 -1.56 -27.98
CA ALA A 46 -3.71 -2.61 -27.02
C ALA A 46 -2.21 -2.91 -27.04
N GLN A 47 -1.58 -2.99 -28.22
CA GLN A 47 -0.14 -3.20 -28.36
C GLN A 47 0.69 -2.05 -27.79
N LEU A 48 0.28 -0.80 -28.03
CA LEU A 48 0.98 0.37 -27.48
C LEU A 48 0.85 0.44 -25.95
N LEU A 49 -0.33 0.18 -25.41
CA LEU A 49 -0.54 0.12 -23.96
C LEU A 49 0.25 -1.04 -23.33
N ALA A 50 0.30 -2.20 -23.98
CA ALA A 50 1.13 -3.32 -23.55
C ALA A 50 2.61 -2.92 -23.49
N LYS A 51 3.14 -2.31 -24.55
CA LYS A 51 4.53 -1.80 -24.57
C LYS A 51 4.81 -0.82 -23.42
N LEU A 52 3.92 0.15 -23.19
CA LEU A 52 4.06 1.12 -22.10
C LEU A 52 3.98 0.46 -20.70
N GLN A 53 3.27 -0.65 -20.58
CA GLN A 53 3.15 -1.42 -19.34
C GLN A 53 4.34 -2.36 -19.10
N THR A 54 4.73 -3.16 -20.08
CA THR A 54 5.72 -4.23 -19.92
C THR A 54 7.14 -3.74 -20.10
N ASP A 55 7.37 -2.92 -21.12
CA ASP A 55 8.73 -2.58 -21.55
C ASP A 55 9.21 -1.32 -20.81
N GLU A 56 8.35 -0.30 -20.78
CA GLU A 56 8.69 1.00 -20.19
C GLU A 56 8.27 1.11 -18.73
N ASN A 57 7.35 0.24 -18.27
CA ASN A 57 6.79 0.25 -16.92
C ASN A 57 6.30 1.64 -16.50
N VAL A 58 5.58 2.34 -17.38
CA VAL A 58 5.09 3.72 -17.14
C VAL A 58 3.61 3.81 -16.81
N LEU A 59 2.86 2.74 -17.08
CA LEU A 59 1.44 2.64 -16.78
C LEU A 59 1.04 1.20 -16.48
N ARG A 60 -0.16 1.02 -15.93
CA ARG A 60 -0.78 -0.29 -15.73
C ARG A 60 -2.22 -0.26 -16.19
N VAL A 61 -2.58 -1.15 -17.12
CA VAL A 61 -3.95 -1.31 -17.59
C VAL A 61 -4.72 -2.14 -16.56
N LEU A 62 -5.74 -1.52 -15.96
CA LEU A 62 -6.60 -2.15 -14.96
C LEU A 62 -7.81 -2.85 -15.57
N LYS A 63 -8.30 -2.33 -16.70
CA LYS A 63 -9.47 -2.84 -17.41
C LYS A 63 -9.34 -2.56 -18.91
N ILE A 64 -9.70 -3.55 -19.71
CA ILE A 64 -9.72 -3.51 -21.18
C ILE A 64 -11.20 -3.45 -21.62
N PRO A 65 -11.56 -2.69 -22.66
CA PRO A 65 -12.93 -2.68 -23.18
C PRO A 65 -13.38 -4.06 -23.67
N TYR A 66 -14.64 -4.40 -23.40
CA TYR A 66 -15.28 -5.67 -23.75
C TYR A 66 -15.21 -5.99 -25.25
N GLU A 67 -15.28 -4.97 -26.12
CA GLU A 67 -15.22 -5.14 -27.58
C GLU A 67 -13.96 -5.84 -28.08
N VAL A 68 -12.88 -5.84 -27.29
CA VAL A 68 -11.58 -6.44 -27.67
C VAL A 68 -11.55 -7.95 -27.41
N LEU A 69 -12.51 -8.50 -26.66
CA LEU A 69 -12.51 -9.90 -26.22
C LEU A 69 -13.15 -10.91 -27.21
N GLY A 70 -13.62 -10.46 -28.37
CA GLY A 70 -14.25 -11.32 -29.38
C GLY A 70 -15.69 -11.73 -29.03
N ASP A 71 -16.48 -12.05 -30.06
CA ASP A 71 -17.94 -12.23 -30.00
C ASP A 71 -18.47 -13.37 -29.09
N GLU A 72 -17.59 -14.16 -28.45
CA GLU A 72 -17.99 -15.35 -27.69
C GLU A 72 -18.40 -15.08 -26.22
N PHE A 73 -18.32 -13.83 -25.74
CA PHE A 73 -18.64 -13.48 -24.34
C PHE A 73 -19.64 -12.31 -24.20
N LEU A 74 -20.71 -12.33 -24.99
CA LEU A 74 -21.84 -11.41 -24.80
C LEU A 74 -22.70 -11.83 -23.60
N ASP A 75 -22.38 -11.29 -22.43
CA ASP A 75 -23.30 -11.29 -21.28
C ASP A 75 -24.38 -10.21 -21.54
N PRO A 76 -25.66 -10.59 -21.74
CA PRO A 76 -26.75 -9.64 -22.01
C PRO A 76 -27.10 -8.75 -20.81
N TYR A 77 -26.46 -8.95 -19.66
CA TYR A 77 -26.63 -8.15 -18.44
C TYR A 77 -25.36 -7.40 -18.02
N ALA A 78 -24.28 -7.42 -18.82
CA ALA A 78 -23.15 -6.53 -18.57
C ALA A 78 -23.61 -5.08 -18.79
N ASP A 79 -23.74 -4.31 -17.71
CA ASP A 79 -23.92 -2.86 -17.75
C ASP A 79 -23.02 -2.30 -18.85
N LEU A 80 -23.62 -1.63 -19.85
CA LEU A 80 -22.99 -1.05 -21.04
C LEU A 80 -21.64 -0.41 -20.68
N ASP A 81 -20.59 -1.22 -20.75
CA ASP A 81 -19.29 -0.84 -20.26
C ASP A 81 -18.73 0.15 -21.28
N ASN A 82 -18.33 1.34 -20.81
CA ASN A 82 -18.11 2.56 -21.61
C ASN A 82 -16.93 2.50 -22.61
N GLY A 83 -16.61 1.36 -23.25
CA GLY A 83 -15.63 1.24 -24.33
C GLY A 83 -14.21 1.72 -23.99
N GLY A 84 -13.92 1.92 -22.69
CA GLY A 84 -12.74 2.64 -22.22
C GLY A 84 -11.71 1.75 -21.55
N TYR A 85 -10.43 2.06 -21.77
CA TYR A 85 -9.30 1.51 -21.03
C TYR A 85 -9.16 2.24 -19.71
N TYR A 86 -9.13 1.49 -18.59
CA TYR A 86 -8.84 2.07 -17.28
C TYR A 86 -7.34 1.92 -17.02
N ILE A 87 -6.65 3.04 -16.84
CA ILE A 87 -5.19 3.08 -16.79
C ILE A 87 -4.75 3.75 -15.50
N GLU A 88 -3.92 3.05 -14.74
CA GLU A 88 -3.17 3.61 -13.62
C GLU A 88 -1.82 4.13 -14.14
N ILE A 89 -1.56 5.42 -13.96
CA ILE A 89 -0.31 6.05 -14.36
C ILE A 89 0.74 5.81 -13.28
N LEU A 90 1.89 5.26 -13.65
CA LEU A 90 2.98 4.99 -12.72
C LEU A 90 3.90 6.22 -12.58
N PRO A 91 4.66 6.36 -11.48
CA PRO A 91 5.53 7.52 -11.25
C PRO A 91 6.61 7.71 -12.32
N THR A 92 7.05 6.61 -12.92
CA THR A 92 8.01 6.51 -14.02
C THR A 92 7.53 7.23 -15.29
N PHE A 93 6.22 7.45 -15.44
CA PHE A 93 5.64 8.13 -16.60
C PHE A 93 6.25 9.51 -16.83
N ASN A 94 6.45 10.33 -15.79
CA ASN A 94 7.01 11.67 -15.94
C ASN A 94 8.41 11.65 -16.53
N THR A 95 9.26 10.76 -16.01
CA THR A 95 10.64 10.61 -16.48
C THR A 95 10.66 10.13 -17.92
N TYR A 96 9.81 9.16 -18.27
CA TYR A 96 9.70 8.66 -19.64
C TYR A 96 9.18 9.72 -20.60
N PHE A 97 8.07 10.38 -20.26
CA PHE A 97 7.45 11.39 -21.11
C PHE A 97 8.38 12.58 -21.32
N LEU A 98 9.14 13.00 -20.30
CA LEU A 98 10.14 14.04 -20.44
C LEU A 98 11.26 13.65 -21.43
N LYS A 99 11.69 12.38 -21.45
CA LYS A 99 12.66 11.90 -22.45
C LYS A 99 12.08 11.97 -23.86
N ILE A 100 10.82 11.57 -24.04
CA ILE A 100 10.13 11.64 -25.33
C ILE A 100 10.00 13.11 -25.79
N GLN A 101 9.69 14.04 -24.89
CA GLN A 101 9.60 15.47 -25.23
C GLN A 101 10.92 16.10 -25.70
N GLN A 102 12.06 15.47 -25.38
CA GLN A 102 13.38 15.89 -25.84
C GLN A 102 13.71 15.37 -27.24
N GLU A 103 12.95 14.40 -27.78
CA GLU A 103 13.18 13.87 -29.12
C GLU A 103 12.82 14.93 -30.18
N PRO A 104 13.68 15.12 -31.20
CA PRO A 104 13.42 16.08 -32.27
C PRO A 104 12.16 15.72 -33.07
N GLU A 105 11.89 14.42 -33.28
CA GLU A 105 10.70 13.97 -34.00
C GLU A 105 9.40 14.27 -33.23
N TYR A 106 9.44 14.24 -31.90
CA TYR A 106 8.30 14.63 -31.07
C TYR A 106 8.02 16.14 -31.19
N GLN A 107 9.06 16.97 -31.19
CA GLN A 107 8.95 18.42 -31.32
C GLN A 107 8.43 18.82 -32.70
N GLU A 108 8.91 18.15 -33.75
CA GLU A 108 8.41 18.34 -35.12
C GLU A 108 6.93 17.93 -35.22
N PHE A 109 6.56 16.81 -34.61
CA PHE A 109 5.19 16.31 -34.64
C PHE A 109 4.21 17.20 -33.88
N THR A 110 4.59 17.68 -32.69
CA THR A 110 3.70 18.47 -31.82
C THR A 110 3.77 19.97 -32.08
N GLY A 111 4.82 20.44 -32.77
CA GLY A 111 5.15 21.87 -32.90
C GLY A 111 5.56 22.53 -31.57
N LYS A 112 5.68 21.76 -30.48
CA LYS A 112 6.09 22.24 -29.16
C LYS A 112 7.62 22.34 -29.15
N LYS A 113 8.16 23.52 -28.82
CA LYS A 113 9.59 23.66 -28.51
C LYS A 113 9.94 22.83 -27.28
N PRO A 114 11.17 22.30 -27.16
CA PRO A 114 11.56 21.57 -25.97
C PRO A 114 11.28 22.46 -24.77
N ALA A 115 10.63 21.91 -23.75
CA ALA A 115 10.46 22.60 -22.49
C ALA A 115 11.87 22.92 -21.98
N SER A 116 12.31 24.16 -22.21
CA SER A 116 13.58 24.64 -21.68
C SER A 116 13.48 24.44 -20.17
N GLN A 117 14.47 23.78 -19.56
CA GLN A 117 14.52 23.49 -18.12
C GLN A 117 14.42 24.76 -17.23
N SER A 118 14.16 25.94 -17.80
CA SER A 118 14.24 27.26 -17.18
C SER A 118 12.90 27.97 -16.95
N GLN A 119 11.72 27.41 -17.27
CA GLN A 119 10.44 28.13 -17.07
C GLN A 119 9.30 27.31 -16.45
N THR A 120 9.60 26.47 -15.46
CA THR A 120 8.63 26.02 -14.45
C THR A 120 9.07 26.31 -13.01
N SER A 121 10.00 27.26 -12.83
CA SER A 121 10.39 27.83 -11.53
C SER A 121 9.62 29.12 -11.19
N LYS A 122 8.32 29.15 -11.50
CA LYS A 122 7.31 30.01 -10.85
C LYS A 122 5.97 29.28 -10.67
N SER A 123 6.04 27.95 -10.49
CA SER A 123 5.03 27.21 -9.74
C SER A 123 5.62 26.89 -8.37
N ILE A 124 4.79 26.96 -7.33
CA ILE A 124 5.14 26.99 -5.91
C ILE A 124 5.79 25.69 -5.37
N PHE A 125 6.17 24.75 -6.24
CA PHE A 125 6.89 23.54 -5.84
C PHE A 125 8.36 23.61 -6.23
N GLY A 126 9.18 23.95 -5.23
CA GLY A 126 10.62 24.06 -5.31
C GLY A 126 11.29 22.81 -5.86
N SER A 127 12.37 23.08 -6.60
CA SER A 127 13.38 22.16 -7.11
C SER A 127 14.15 21.43 -5.99
N SER A 128 13.47 20.52 -5.29
CA SER A 128 14.09 19.44 -4.49
C SER A 128 13.70 18.05 -5.03
N LEU A 129 13.36 17.97 -6.32
CA LEU A 129 12.50 16.92 -6.89
C LEU A 129 13.18 15.57 -7.21
N PHE A 130 14.37 15.34 -6.66
CA PHE A 130 14.94 14.00 -6.50
C PHE A 130 15.51 13.88 -5.09
N ASP A 131 14.69 14.15 -4.07
CA ASP A 131 15.01 13.63 -2.75
C ASP A 131 14.83 12.10 -2.83
N PRO A 132 15.90 11.29 -2.68
CA PRO A 132 15.78 9.83 -2.66
C PRO A 132 14.78 9.33 -1.61
N ARG A 133 14.42 10.15 -0.62
CA ARG A 133 13.33 9.88 0.33
C ARG A 133 11.97 9.70 -0.36
N PHE A 134 11.61 10.54 -1.33
CA PHE A 134 10.32 10.43 -2.03
C PHE A 134 10.25 9.17 -2.89
N ALA A 135 11.36 8.79 -3.54
CA ALA A 135 11.43 7.54 -4.30
C ALA A 135 11.27 6.31 -3.39
N ASN A 136 11.88 6.34 -2.20
CA ASN A 136 11.78 5.23 -1.26
C ASN A 136 10.37 5.13 -0.64
N GLU A 137 9.74 6.25 -0.31
CA GLU A 137 8.36 6.25 0.22
C GLU A 137 7.36 5.68 -0.79
N LEU A 138 7.53 6.00 -2.07
CA LEU A 138 6.67 5.50 -3.13
C LEU A 138 6.85 3.99 -3.33
N GLU A 139 8.08 3.49 -3.25
CA GLU A 139 8.34 2.05 -3.34
C GLU A 139 7.83 1.30 -2.10
N ILE A 140 7.88 1.91 -0.91
CA ILE A 140 7.24 1.37 0.29
C ILE A 140 5.71 1.27 0.10
N GLN A 141 5.06 2.29 -0.48
CA GLN A 141 3.63 2.23 -0.79
C GLN A 141 3.30 1.14 -1.81
N ARG A 142 4.13 0.98 -2.84
CA ARG A 142 4.01 -0.11 -3.81
C ARG A 142 4.08 -1.48 -3.13
N LEU A 143 5.06 -1.69 -2.25
CA LEU A 143 5.20 -2.96 -1.50
C LEU A 143 3.98 -3.26 -0.63
N TYR A 144 3.39 -2.26 0.03
CA TYR A 144 2.14 -2.47 0.77
C TYR A 144 0.98 -2.90 -0.13
N LYS A 145 0.89 -2.37 -1.35
CA LYS A 145 -0.13 -2.75 -2.33
C LYS A 145 0.06 -4.19 -2.81
N GLU A 146 1.30 -4.59 -3.11
CA GLU A 146 1.63 -5.97 -3.47
C GLU A 146 1.33 -6.94 -2.33
N LEU A 147 1.65 -6.58 -1.08
CA LEU A 147 1.30 -7.38 0.10
C LEU A 147 -0.21 -7.61 0.24
N ALA A 148 -1.00 -6.55 0.03
CA ALA A 148 -2.46 -6.65 0.08
C ALA A 148 -3.02 -7.56 -1.03
N GLU A 149 -2.43 -7.54 -2.22
CA GLU A 149 -2.83 -8.41 -3.33
C GLU A 149 -2.47 -9.88 -3.06
N VAL A 150 -1.29 -10.16 -2.52
CA VAL A 150 -0.91 -11.53 -2.11
C VAL A 150 -1.86 -12.06 -1.03
N ASP A 151 -2.24 -11.24 -0.05
CA ASP A 151 -3.22 -11.63 0.97
C ASP A 151 -4.59 -11.95 0.38
N LYS A 152 -5.01 -11.19 -0.65
CA LYS A 152 -6.24 -11.47 -1.40
C LYS A 152 -6.15 -12.80 -2.15
N GLN A 153 -5.02 -13.11 -2.78
CA GLN A 153 -4.82 -14.39 -3.48
C GLN A 153 -4.85 -15.59 -2.53
N ILE A 154 -4.22 -15.48 -1.35
CA ILE A 154 -4.30 -16.50 -0.30
C ILE A 154 -5.75 -16.73 0.12
N LYS A 155 -6.51 -15.64 0.32
CA LYS A 155 -7.93 -15.73 0.69
C LYS A 155 -8.75 -16.43 -0.39
N ILE A 156 -8.61 -16.02 -1.65
CA ILE A 156 -9.30 -16.64 -2.80
C ILE A 156 -8.98 -18.13 -2.88
N ARG A 157 -7.72 -18.52 -2.69
CA ARG A 157 -7.32 -19.94 -2.77
C ARG A 157 -7.93 -20.78 -1.64
N ARG A 158 -8.02 -20.23 -0.43
CA ARG A 158 -8.68 -20.88 0.72
C ARG A 158 -10.17 -21.05 0.49
N GLU A 159 -10.84 -20.03 -0.04
CA GLU A 159 -12.27 -20.09 -0.36
C GLU A 159 -12.56 -21.11 -1.48
N ALA A 160 -11.71 -21.13 -2.52
CA ALA A 160 -11.81 -22.12 -3.59
C ALA A 160 -11.60 -23.55 -3.09
N LEU A 161 -10.65 -23.77 -2.17
CA LEU A 161 -10.44 -25.05 -1.49
C LEU A 161 -11.70 -25.48 -0.73
N ALA A 162 -12.25 -24.60 0.12
CA ALA A 162 -13.46 -24.90 0.90
C ALA A 162 -14.66 -25.24 0.00
N LYS A 163 -14.86 -24.47 -1.09
CA LYS A 163 -15.94 -24.73 -2.06
C LYS A 163 -15.76 -26.07 -2.77
N ALA A 164 -14.54 -26.41 -3.18
CA ALA A 164 -14.25 -27.67 -3.84
C ALA A 164 -14.41 -28.87 -2.89
N GLN A 165 -14.00 -28.73 -1.63
CA GLN A 165 -14.21 -29.75 -0.60
C GLN A 165 -15.70 -30.05 -0.40
N SER A 166 -16.55 -29.02 -0.31
CA SER A 166 -18.01 -29.19 -0.24
C SER A 166 -18.54 -29.94 -1.47
N SER A 167 -18.17 -29.49 -2.68
CA SER A 167 -18.64 -30.10 -3.92
C SER A 167 -18.23 -31.56 -4.09
N ILE A 168 -17.07 -31.96 -3.57
CA ILE A 168 -16.61 -33.36 -3.61
C ILE A 168 -17.38 -34.21 -2.59
N ASN A 169 -17.67 -33.66 -1.41
CA ASN A 169 -18.43 -34.34 -0.36
C ASN A 169 -19.90 -34.55 -0.73
N ASP A 170 -20.50 -33.56 -1.41
CA ASP A 170 -21.92 -33.58 -1.76
C ASP A 170 -22.21 -34.41 -3.03
N ASN A 171 -21.17 -34.94 -3.71
CA ASN A 171 -21.36 -35.69 -4.96
C ASN A 171 -21.68 -37.18 -4.68
N PRO A 172 -22.91 -37.65 -4.96
CA PRO A 172 -23.33 -39.02 -4.67
C PRO A 172 -22.67 -40.07 -5.58
N LEU A 173 -22.03 -39.64 -6.68
CA LEU A 173 -21.40 -40.54 -7.64
C LEU A 173 -19.99 -40.98 -7.21
N TYR A 174 -19.39 -40.32 -6.22
CA TYR A 174 -18.07 -40.71 -5.73
C TYR A 174 -18.16 -41.77 -4.64
N SER A 175 -17.48 -42.89 -4.88
CA SER A 175 -17.13 -43.83 -3.81
C SER A 175 -16.27 -43.14 -2.75
N GLU A 176 -16.31 -43.64 -1.51
CA GLU A 176 -15.54 -43.07 -0.40
C GLU A 176 -14.04 -42.98 -0.72
N ALA A 177 -13.48 -44.05 -1.29
CA ALA A 177 -12.07 -44.10 -1.67
C ALA A 177 -11.72 -43.04 -2.74
N THR A 178 -12.58 -42.86 -3.74
CA THR A 178 -12.42 -41.83 -4.77
C THR A 178 -12.48 -40.44 -4.17
N ARG A 179 -13.43 -40.21 -3.27
CA ARG A 179 -13.63 -38.93 -2.58
C ARG A 179 -12.40 -38.53 -1.78
N VAL A 180 -11.90 -39.43 -0.93
CA VAL A 180 -10.70 -39.21 -0.12
C VAL A 180 -9.48 -38.94 -1.01
N GLY A 181 -9.30 -39.71 -2.09
CA GLY A 181 -8.19 -39.51 -3.02
C GLY A 181 -8.21 -38.15 -3.74
N HIS A 182 -9.39 -37.69 -4.16
CA HIS A 182 -9.55 -36.37 -4.78
C HIS A 182 -9.33 -35.24 -3.78
N LEU A 183 -9.86 -35.36 -2.56
CA LEU A 183 -9.66 -34.38 -1.49
C LEU A 183 -8.17 -34.23 -1.16
N ALA A 184 -7.45 -35.34 -0.98
CA ALA A 184 -6.02 -35.30 -0.68
C ALA A 184 -5.20 -34.59 -1.76
N LYS A 185 -5.47 -34.86 -3.04
CA LYS A 185 -4.80 -34.17 -4.16
C LYS A 185 -5.10 -32.68 -4.17
N LEU A 186 -6.37 -32.32 -3.95
CA LEU A 186 -6.82 -30.93 -3.97
C LEU A 186 -6.26 -30.13 -2.80
N GLU A 187 -6.20 -30.72 -1.61
CA GLU A 187 -5.55 -30.15 -0.43
C GLU A 187 -4.05 -29.97 -0.65
N GLN A 188 -3.35 -30.98 -1.19
CA GLN A 188 -1.93 -30.89 -1.49
C GLN A 188 -1.62 -29.76 -2.48
N GLN A 189 -2.44 -29.61 -3.52
CA GLN A 189 -2.27 -28.54 -4.50
C GLN A 189 -2.53 -27.16 -3.87
N ALA A 190 -3.63 -27.01 -3.13
CA ALA A 190 -3.96 -25.75 -2.46
C ALA A 190 -2.89 -25.35 -1.42
N GLN A 191 -2.38 -26.31 -0.64
CA GLN A 191 -1.29 -26.08 0.31
C GLN A 191 0.00 -25.63 -0.39
N THR A 192 0.31 -26.23 -1.54
CA THR A 192 1.48 -25.85 -2.35
C THR A 192 1.34 -24.40 -2.85
N ASP A 193 0.19 -24.04 -3.41
CA ASP A 193 -0.08 -22.69 -3.92
C ASP A 193 -0.05 -21.65 -2.80
N ILE A 194 -0.74 -21.92 -1.69
CA ILE A 194 -0.74 -21.06 -0.50
C ILE A 194 0.68 -20.90 0.06
N GLY A 195 1.46 -21.98 0.11
CA GLY A 195 2.86 -21.94 0.53
C GLY A 195 3.73 -21.04 -0.36
N ASN A 196 3.51 -21.06 -1.67
CA ASN A 196 4.22 -20.17 -2.61
C ASN A 196 3.86 -18.70 -2.37
N PHE A 197 2.57 -18.39 -2.16
CA PHE A 197 2.14 -17.02 -1.83
C PHE A 197 2.68 -16.53 -0.49
N ILE A 198 2.77 -17.40 0.52
CA ILE A 198 3.39 -17.06 1.82
C ILE A 198 4.87 -16.70 1.63
N LYS A 199 5.63 -17.50 0.87
CA LYS A 199 7.05 -17.18 0.57
C LYS A 199 7.21 -15.85 -0.17
N GLN A 200 6.31 -15.56 -1.11
CA GLN A 200 6.29 -14.28 -1.81
C GLN A 200 6.00 -13.12 -0.84
N LYS A 201 5.03 -13.30 0.07
CA LYS A 201 4.71 -12.33 1.13
C LYS A 201 5.91 -12.06 2.04
N GLU A 202 6.62 -13.10 2.48
CA GLU A 202 7.84 -12.98 3.30
C GLU A 202 8.94 -12.19 2.59
N THR A 203 9.07 -12.38 1.27
CA THR A 203 10.02 -11.63 0.44
C THR A 203 9.70 -10.13 0.45
N TYR A 204 8.43 -9.76 0.23
CA TYR A 204 8.02 -8.35 0.29
C TYR A 204 8.16 -7.74 1.69
N LEU A 205 7.88 -8.50 2.75
CA LEU A 205 8.07 -8.03 4.13
C LEU A 205 9.56 -7.77 4.43
N THR A 206 10.44 -8.64 3.94
CA THR A 206 11.90 -8.47 4.09
C THR A 206 12.39 -7.23 3.36
N GLU A 207 11.95 -7.02 2.12
CA GLU A 207 12.29 -5.82 1.34
C GLU A 207 11.77 -4.53 2.02
N LEU A 208 10.55 -4.58 2.55
CA LEU A 208 9.94 -3.47 3.26
C LEU A 208 10.71 -3.12 4.55
N SER A 209 11.23 -4.13 5.26
CA SER A 209 12.10 -3.93 6.43
C SER A 209 13.42 -3.27 6.05
N LEU A 210 14.08 -3.73 4.98
CA LEU A 210 15.34 -3.17 4.47
C LEU A 210 15.18 -1.69 4.10
N ARG A 211 14.11 -1.36 3.36
CA ARG A 211 13.86 0.03 2.93
C ARG A 211 13.54 0.96 4.09
N LYS A 212 12.87 0.46 5.13
CA LYS A 212 12.61 1.23 6.35
C LYS A 212 13.90 1.53 7.12
N SER A 213 14.82 0.58 7.21
CA SER A 213 16.13 0.81 7.85
C SER A 213 16.98 1.86 7.10
N ASP A 214 16.95 1.89 5.77
CA ASP A 214 17.69 2.88 4.97
C ASP A 214 17.18 4.30 5.19
N THR A 215 15.87 4.44 5.39
CA THR A 215 15.22 5.73 5.67
C THR A 215 15.64 6.26 7.05
N GLN A 216 15.73 5.39 8.06
CA GLN A 216 16.17 5.80 9.41
C GLN A 216 17.66 6.13 9.48
N THR A 217 18.50 5.44 8.69
CA THR A 217 19.96 5.65 8.73
C THR A 217 20.36 6.98 8.07
N SER A 218 19.57 7.46 7.10
CA SER A 218 19.82 8.71 6.38
C SER A 218 19.56 9.98 7.20
N GLU A 219 18.70 9.90 8.24
CA GLU A 219 18.43 11.03 9.13
C GLU A 219 19.52 11.23 10.21
N SER A 220 20.39 10.26 10.42
CA SER A 220 21.43 10.32 11.46
C SER A 220 22.74 10.98 11.03
N SER A 221 22.93 11.28 9.74
CA SER A 221 24.27 11.62 9.20
C SER A 221 24.46 13.08 8.77
N GLN A 222 23.51 13.98 9.03
CA GLN A 222 23.69 15.42 8.83
C GLN A 222 23.26 16.23 10.05
N VAL A 223 24.03 16.17 11.14
CA VAL A 223 24.19 17.31 12.05
C VAL A 223 25.65 17.32 12.54
N HIS A 224 26.47 18.15 11.91
CA HIS A 224 27.59 18.76 12.61
C HIS A 224 27.04 19.84 13.56
N SER A 225 27.68 19.93 14.72
CA SER A 225 27.49 20.82 15.87
C SER A 225 26.41 20.42 16.90
N ASP A 226 26.95 19.96 18.03
CA ASP A 226 26.37 19.91 19.37
C ASP A 226 25.43 21.11 19.63
N PRO A 227 24.25 20.86 20.23
CA PRO A 227 24.22 20.92 21.69
C PRO A 227 23.47 19.74 22.30
N GLN A 228 24.12 19.06 23.24
CA GLN A 228 23.55 18.30 24.36
C GLN A 228 22.10 17.86 24.13
N LYS A 229 21.97 16.70 23.48
CA LYS A 229 20.73 15.95 23.27
C LYS A 229 20.12 15.63 24.64
N GLN A 230 19.31 16.56 25.18
CA GLN A 230 18.47 16.31 26.34
C GLN A 230 17.53 15.16 25.94
N LYS A 231 17.74 13.99 26.52
CA LYS A 231 16.82 12.86 26.36
C LYS A 231 15.42 13.33 26.72
N ALA A 232 14.47 13.14 25.81
CA ALA A 232 13.08 13.47 26.05
C ALA A 232 12.59 12.63 27.23
N ASN A 233 12.47 13.24 28.41
CA ASN A 233 12.00 12.54 29.60
C ASN A 233 10.49 12.30 29.45
N THR A 234 10.13 11.03 29.23
CA THR A 234 8.74 10.57 29.27
C THR A 234 8.47 9.88 30.60
N SER A 235 7.41 10.31 31.28
CA SER A 235 6.98 9.70 32.54
C SER A 235 5.46 9.63 32.64
N TYR A 236 4.96 8.61 33.32
CA TYR A 236 3.53 8.44 33.55
C TYR A 236 3.27 8.25 35.04
N ASP A 237 2.39 9.08 35.61
CA ASP A 237 1.92 8.97 36.99
C ASP A 237 0.58 8.21 36.99
N PRO A 238 0.56 6.90 37.34
CA PRO A 238 -0.66 6.09 37.33
C PRO A 238 -1.67 6.54 38.39
N GLN A 239 -1.21 7.11 39.51
CA GLN A 239 -2.10 7.59 40.57
C GLN A 239 -2.87 8.82 40.11
N LYS A 240 -2.27 9.71 39.33
CA LYS A 240 -2.96 10.89 38.78
C LYS A 240 -3.55 10.65 37.39
N GLY A 241 -3.12 9.59 36.70
CA GLY A 241 -3.41 9.33 35.30
C GLY A 241 -2.82 10.40 34.39
N VAL A 242 -1.61 10.90 34.68
CA VAL A 242 -0.99 12.02 33.95
C VAL A 242 0.26 11.53 33.23
N LEU A 243 0.29 11.71 31.91
CA LEU A 243 1.46 11.52 31.07
C LEU A 243 2.16 12.86 30.92
N ASP A 244 3.46 12.89 31.19
CA ASP A 244 4.35 14.04 31.01
C ASP A 244 5.41 13.68 29.95
N ILE A 245 5.43 14.44 28.86
CA ILE A 245 6.45 14.32 27.81
C ILE A 245 7.01 15.72 27.56
N GLU A 246 8.31 15.89 27.82
CA GLU A 246 9.02 17.15 27.63
C GLU A 246 8.36 18.34 28.37
N GLY A 247 7.81 18.08 29.56
CA GLY A 247 7.13 19.08 30.39
C GLY A 247 5.67 19.35 30.00
N LYS A 248 5.19 18.75 28.90
CA LYS A 248 3.77 18.85 28.51
C LYS A 248 2.98 17.70 29.12
N LYS A 249 1.88 18.05 29.79
CA LYS A 249 1.06 17.11 30.56
C LYS A 249 -0.29 16.86 29.91
N VAL A 250 -0.71 15.59 29.89
CA VAL A 250 -2.05 15.19 29.47
C VAL A 250 -2.64 14.19 30.46
N LYS A 251 -3.94 14.32 30.76
CA LYS A 251 -4.65 13.50 31.76
C LYS A 251 -5.55 12.46 31.10
N PHE A 252 -5.49 11.23 31.60
CA PHE A 252 -6.29 10.09 31.21
C PHE A 252 -7.26 9.68 32.33
N LYS A 253 -8.35 8.99 31.95
CA LYS A 253 -9.24 8.34 32.92
C LYS A 253 -8.52 7.11 33.47
N LYS A 254 -8.28 7.06 34.79
CA LYS A 254 -7.44 6.04 35.45
C LYS A 254 -7.82 4.60 35.11
N GLU A 255 -9.12 4.28 35.14
CA GLU A 255 -9.62 2.94 34.83
C GLU A 255 -9.80 2.65 33.34
N SER A 256 -9.38 3.57 32.46
CA SER A 256 -9.47 3.31 31.03
C SER A 256 -8.37 2.35 30.59
N PHE A 257 -8.67 1.52 29.60
CA PHE A 257 -7.69 0.62 28.99
C PHE A 257 -6.44 1.37 28.50
N ARG A 258 -6.61 2.59 27.98
CA ARG A 258 -5.48 3.46 27.53
C ARG A 258 -4.55 3.86 28.67
N ALA A 259 -5.11 4.15 29.84
CA ALA A 259 -4.33 4.50 31.04
C ALA A 259 -3.53 3.30 31.56
N LYS A 260 -4.16 2.13 31.61
CA LYS A 260 -3.50 0.87 31.99
C LYS A 260 -2.43 0.45 30.98
N LEU A 261 -2.66 0.71 29.68
CA LEU A 261 -1.67 0.48 28.63
C LEU A 261 -0.44 1.37 28.82
N LEU A 262 -0.60 2.66 29.10
CA LEU A 262 0.53 3.55 29.40
C LEU A 262 1.27 3.11 30.67
N GLU A 263 0.54 2.70 31.71
CA GLU A 263 1.13 2.18 32.93
C GLU A 263 2.02 0.96 32.66
N LEU A 264 1.52 0.01 31.87
CA LEU A 264 2.29 -1.18 31.46
C LEU A 264 3.55 -0.81 30.68
N LEU A 265 3.42 0.03 29.67
CA LEU A 265 4.52 0.39 28.76
C LEU A 265 5.60 1.24 29.43
N LEU A 266 5.25 2.07 30.41
CA LEU A 266 6.17 3.02 31.05
C LEU A 266 6.59 2.60 32.48
N LYS A 267 6.17 1.42 32.94
CA LYS A 267 6.38 0.90 34.30
C LYS A 267 7.83 0.90 34.76
N ASP A 268 8.71 0.36 33.94
CA ASP A 268 10.14 0.21 34.21
C ASP A 268 10.95 0.24 32.90
N ASP A 269 12.28 0.38 33.02
CA ASP A 269 13.19 0.48 31.87
C ASP A 269 13.14 -0.73 30.93
N LYS A 270 12.81 -1.91 31.45
CA LYS A 270 12.68 -3.13 30.65
C LYS A 270 11.39 -3.10 29.83
N SER A 271 10.28 -2.71 30.47
CA SER A 271 8.96 -2.59 29.85
C SER A 271 8.94 -1.52 28.75
N ARG A 272 9.67 -0.42 28.97
CA ARG A 272 9.85 0.68 28.01
C ARG A 272 10.49 0.27 26.70
N LYS A 273 11.45 -0.66 26.75
CA LYS A 273 12.21 -1.14 25.59
C LYS A 273 11.64 -2.43 24.99
N LYS A 274 10.64 -3.02 25.64
CA LYS A 274 10.01 -4.28 25.21
C LYS A 274 8.95 -3.99 24.15
N GLU A 275 8.98 -4.77 23.08
CA GLU A 275 7.82 -4.93 22.19
C GLU A 275 6.83 -5.91 22.82
N TRP A 276 5.61 -5.45 23.07
CA TRP A 276 4.57 -6.24 23.71
C TRP A 276 3.63 -6.84 22.68
N SER A 277 3.28 -8.11 22.84
CA SER A 277 2.24 -8.73 22.03
C SER A 277 0.84 -8.34 22.54
N CYS A 278 -0.14 -8.34 21.64
CA CYS A 278 -1.54 -8.05 21.96
C CYS A 278 -2.05 -8.97 23.09
N ASP A 279 -1.69 -10.24 23.05
CA ASP A 279 -2.09 -11.24 24.04
C ASP A 279 -1.50 -10.92 25.41
N GLU A 280 -0.19 -10.63 25.48
CA GLU A 280 0.48 -10.25 26.73
C GLU A 280 -0.14 -8.98 27.35
N VAL A 281 -0.47 -8.00 26.51
CA VAL A 281 -1.09 -6.75 26.97
C VAL A 281 -2.47 -7.01 27.56
N ILE A 282 -3.30 -7.80 26.89
CA ILE A 282 -4.67 -8.10 27.35
C ILE A 282 -4.62 -8.93 28.63
N GLU A 283 -3.78 -9.95 28.67
CA GLU A 283 -3.57 -10.78 29.86
C GLU A 283 -3.15 -9.92 31.05
N THR A 284 -2.19 -9.02 30.85
CA THR A 284 -1.67 -8.16 31.94
C THR A 284 -2.68 -7.10 32.39
N ILE A 285 -3.43 -6.49 31.47
CA ILE A 285 -4.35 -5.37 31.77
C ILE A 285 -5.69 -5.86 32.33
N GLU A 286 -6.24 -6.93 31.74
CA GLU A 286 -7.57 -7.46 32.09
C GLU A 286 -7.51 -8.64 33.07
N GLY A 287 -6.34 -9.26 33.26
CA GLY A 287 -6.16 -10.41 34.16
C GLY A 287 -6.82 -11.69 33.62
N ILE A 288 -6.92 -11.83 32.29
CA ILE A 288 -7.59 -12.94 31.62
C ILE A 288 -6.53 -13.87 31.03
N THR A 289 -6.55 -15.14 31.42
CA THR A 289 -5.66 -16.19 30.87
C THR A 289 -6.36 -17.15 29.90
N ASP A 290 -7.69 -17.07 29.81
CA ASP A 290 -8.49 -17.88 28.89
C ASP A 290 -8.32 -17.39 27.44
N LEU A 291 -7.86 -18.28 26.56
CA LEU A 291 -7.56 -18.00 25.16
C LEU A 291 -8.77 -17.51 24.36
N ASP A 292 -9.97 -18.01 24.65
CA ASP A 292 -11.16 -17.64 23.90
C ASP A 292 -11.68 -16.26 24.34
N LEU A 293 -11.55 -15.94 25.62
CA LEU A 293 -11.81 -14.58 26.13
C LEU A 293 -10.78 -13.56 25.61
N ILE A 294 -9.51 -13.96 25.43
CA ILE A 294 -8.48 -13.08 24.86
C ILE A 294 -8.84 -12.69 23.43
N LYS A 295 -9.23 -13.65 22.57
CA LYS A 295 -9.62 -13.37 21.16
C LYS A 295 -10.74 -12.34 21.04
N ASP A 296 -11.72 -12.37 21.92
CA ASP A 296 -12.80 -11.38 21.93
C ASP A 296 -12.32 -9.98 22.33
N LYS A 297 -11.36 -9.91 23.25
CA LYS A 297 -10.76 -8.66 23.72
C LYS A 297 -9.72 -8.10 22.75
N GLN A 298 -9.08 -8.91 21.90
CA GLN A 298 -8.14 -8.46 20.86
C GLN A 298 -8.74 -7.39 19.94
N LYS A 299 -10.05 -7.45 19.69
CA LYS A 299 -10.77 -6.44 18.91
C LYS A 299 -10.69 -5.03 19.51
N LYS A 300 -10.40 -4.89 20.81
CA LYS A 300 -10.25 -3.61 21.52
C LYS A 300 -8.83 -3.07 21.53
N PHE A 301 -7.82 -3.91 21.30
CA PHE A 301 -6.41 -3.54 21.40
C PHE A 301 -6.03 -2.46 20.39
N TYR A 302 -6.22 -2.73 19.09
CA TYR A 302 -5.83 -1.80 18.04
C TYR A 302 -6.55 -0.43 18.14
N PRO A 303 -7.89 -0.37 18.35
CA PRO A 303 -8.57 0.91 18.60
C PRO A 303 -8.10 1.63 19.86
N ALA A 304 -7.61 0.92 20.88
CA ALA A 304 -7.06 1.53 22.09
C ALA A 304 -5.70 2.19 21.80
N CYS A 305 -4.80 1.50 21.09
CA CYS A 305 -3.51 2.05 20.67
C CYS A 305 -3.69 3.25 19.73
N ASP A 306 -4.50 3.11 18.68
CA ASP A 306 -4.80 4.20 17.74
C ASP A 306 -5.44 5.41 18.44
N GLY A 307 -6.42 5.16 19.29
CA GLY A 307 -7.07 6.21 20.06
C GLY A 307 -6.13 6.89 21.07
N LEU A 308 -5.17 6.17 21.63
CA LEU A 308 -4.14 6.73 22.52
C LEU A 308 -3.17 7.62 21.73
N SER A 309 -2.64 7.14 20.61
CA SER A 309 -1.73 7.92 19.75
C SER A 309 -2.40 9.20 19.22
N LYS A 310 -3.64 9.11 18.74
CA LYS A 310 -4.40 10.29 18.28
C LYS A 310 -4.65 11.29 19.40
N PHE A 311 -4.97 10.83 20.61
CA PHE A 311 -5.21 11.70 21.74
C PHE A 311 -3.93 12.43 22.19
N VAL A 312 -2.79 11.73 22.23
CA VAL A 312 -1.48 12.33 22.52
C VAL A 312 -1.09 13.32 21.43
N ALA A 313 -1.24 12.95 20.15
CA ALA A 313 -0.98 13.84 19.01
C ALA A 313 -1.79 15.13 19.11
N GLN A 314 -3.08 15.02 19.40
CA GLN A 314 -3.97 16.18 19.53
C GLN A 314 -3.58 17.10 20.70
N LYS A 315 -3.15 16.54 21.84
CA LYS A 315 -2.90 17.31 23.06
C LYS A 315 -1.48 17.83 23.18
N LEU A 316 -0.50 17.07 22.70
CA LEU A 316 0.92 17.34 22.89
C LEU A 316 1.66 17.67 21.58
N SER A 317 1.00 17.48 20.43
CA SER A 317 1.60 17.58 19.08
C SER A 317 2.67 16.52 18.82
N ILE A 318 2.53 15.34 19.45
CA ILE A 318 3.45 14.20 19.31
C ILE A 318 2.72 13.08 18.56
N ASN A 319 3.11 12.85 17.30
CA ASN A 319 2.41 11.92 16.41
C ASN A 319 2.91 10.48 16.50
N ASP A 320 4.09 10.26 17.07
CA ASP A 320 4.87 9.03 16.97
C ASP A 320 5.27 8.46 18.34
N LEU A 321 4.50 8.73 19.41
CA LEU A 321 4.79 8.18 20.75
C LEU A 321 4.82 6.64 20.76
N LEU A 322 3.88 6.01 20.04
CA LEU A 322 3.73 4.57 19.96
C LEU A 322 4.02 4.06 18.56
N ILE A 323 4.72 2.94 18.48
CA ILE A 323 4.87 2.12 17.28
C ILE A 323 4.02 0.87 17.49
N PHE A 324 2.97 0.68 16.70
CA PHE A 324 2.02 -0.41 16.90
C PHE A 324 1.43 -0.94 15.59
N ASN A 325 1.00 -2.20 15.62
CA ASN A 325 0.22 -2.85 14.57
C ASN A 325 -0.95 -3.62 15.21
N LYS A 326 -1.61 -4.53 14.47
CA LYS A 326 -2.75 -5.31 14.99
C LYS A 326 -2.37 -6.30 16.09
N SER A 327 -1.09 -6.64 16.20
CA SER A 327 -0.56 -7.72 17.04
C SER A 327 0.48 -7.26 18.06
N THR A 328 1.14 -6.11 17.88
CA THR A 328 2.19 -5.63 18.80
C THR A 328 2.13 -4.12 19.06
N VAL A 329 2.70 -3.69 20.18
CA VAL A 329 2.88 -2.29 20.57
C VAL A 329 4.19 -2.07 21.33
N GLN A 330 4.85 -0.94 21.07
CA GLN A 330 6.02 -0.47 21.81
C GLN A 330 6.07 1.06 21.89
N ILE A 331 6.81 1.60 22.85
CA ILE A 331 7.13 3.03 22.94
C ILE A 331 8.24 3.33 21.92
N ASN A 332 8.10 4.43 21.19
CA ASN A 332 9.14 4.88 20.27
C ASN A 332 10.41 5.28 21.05
N SER A 333 11.56 4.74 20.64
CA SER A 333 12.85 4.94 21.29
C SER A 333 13.30 6.40 21.37
N LYS A 334 12.72 7.29 20.56
CA LYS A 334 12.94 8.74 20.64
C LYS A 334 12.54 9.34 21.99
N TYR A 335 11.60 8.70 22.69
CA TYR A 335 10.99 9.18 23.94
C TYR A 335 11.42 8.37 25.17
N LEU A 336 12.48 7.55 25.04
CA LEU A 336 13.12 6.77 26.10
C LEU A 336 14.48 7.40 26.47
#